data_AF-A0A2V6L272-F1
#
_entry.id   AF-A0A2V6L272-F1
#
_cell.length_a   1.000
_cell.length_b   1.000
_cell.length_c   1.000
_cell.angle_alpha   90.00
_cell.angle_beta   90.00
_cell.angle_gamma   90.00
#
_symmetry.space_group_name_H-M   'P 1'
#
loop_
_entity.id
_entity.type
_entity.pdbx_description
1 polymer ?
#
loop_
_entity_poly.entity_id
_entity_poly.type
_entity_poly.pdbx_seq_one_letter_code
_entity_poly.pdbx_strand_id
1 'polypeptide(L)' 'ASRIAVWKAEAAGLSLKGSAVASDAFFPFPDGLIAAADAGATCAIQPGGSVRDEEVIATANKRKMAMIFTGIRHFRH' A
#
# COMPACT_ATOMS: atom_id res chain seq x y z
N ALA A 1 6.16 -7.54 0.60
CA ALA A 1 6.32 -7.10 -0.81
C ALA A 1 6.67 -5.61 -0.93
N SER A 2 5.95 -4.69 -0.27
CA SER A 2 6.17 -3.24 -0.41
C SER A 2 7.61 -2.78 -0.23
N ARG A 3 8.32 -3.27 0.80
CA ARG A 3 9.75 -2.94 1.02
C ARG A 3 10.65 -3.32 -0.15
N ILE A 4 10.36 -4.43 -0.84
CA ILE A 4 11.12 -4.87 -2.02
C ILE A 4 10.86 -3.93 -3.20
N ALA A 5 9.60 -3.52 -3.40
CA ALA A 5 9.25 -2.57 -4.46
C ALA A 5 9.93 -1.20 -4.24
N VAL A 6 9.91 -0.70 -3.01
CA VAL A 6 10.60 0.54 -2.62
C VAL A 6 12.10 0.43 -2.87
N TRP A 7 12.73 -0.64 -2.38
CA TRP A 7 14.17 -0.85 -2.56
C TRP A 7 14.58 -0.93 -4.04
N LYS A 8 13.78 -1.60 -4.89
CA LYS A 8 14.03 -1.66 -6.34
C LYS A 8 13.92 -0.29 -7.01
N ALA A 9 12.96 0.54 -6.61
CA ALA A 9 12.83 1.90 -7.14
C ALA A 9 14.03 2.76 -6.75
N GLU A 10 14.46 2.67 -5.48
CA GLU A 10 15.65 3.35 -4.97
C GLU A 10 16.92 2.92 -5.73
N ALA A 11 17.14 1.62 -5.91
CA ALA A 11 18.27 1.08 -6.66
C ALA A 11 18.26 1.52 -8.14
N ALA A 12 17.08 1.79 -8.70
CA ALA A 12 16.92 2.32 -10.06
C ALA A 12 17.00 3.86 -10.15
N GLY A 13 17.20 4.56 -9.03
CA GLY A 13 17.21 6.03 -8.98
C GLY A 13 15.85 6.67 -9.25
N LEU A 14 14.76 5.94 -9.06
CA LEU A 14 13.39 6.41 -9.31
C LEU A 14 12.77 7.00 -8.05
N SER A 15 12.19 8.20 -8.16
CA SER A 15 11.40 8.78 -7.08
C SER A 15 10.00 8.17 -7.04
N LEU A 16 9.54 7.81 -5.84
CA LEU A 16 8.17 7.34 -5.60
C LEU A 16 7.25 8.44 -5.03
N LYS A 17 7.72 9.69 -4.98
CA LYS A 17 6.95 10.84 -4.46
C LYS A 17 5.69 11.07 -5.31
N GLY A 18 4.53 11.06 -4.67
CA GLY A 18 3.24 11.26 -5.34
C GLY A 18 2.70 10.01 -6.04
N SER A 19 3.38 8.86 -5.92
CA SER A 19 2.93 7.61 -6.53
C SER A 19 1.70 7.00 -5.84
N ALA A 20 1.14 5.96 -6.46
CA ALA A 20 0.15 5.09 -5.85
C ALA A 20 0.73 3.68 -5.69
N VAL A 21 0.35 2.98 -4.62
CA VAL A 21 0.64 1.56 -4.41
C VAL A 21 -0.63 0.73 -4.64
N ALA A 22 -0.51 -0.39 -5.34
CA ALA A 22 -1.61 -1.33 -5.53
C ALA A 22 -1.20 -2.73 -5.03
N SER A 23 -2.12 -3.40 -4.36
CA SER A 23 -1.97 -4.78 -3.89
C SER A 23 -3.05 -5.65 -4.50
N ASP A 24 -2.69 -6.83 -4.99
CA ASP A 24 -3.60 -7.82 -5.57
C ASP A 24 -4.44 -8.54 -4.50
N ALA A 25 -3.94 -8.56 -3.26
CA ALA A 25 -4.59 -9.05 -2.05
C ALA A 25 -4.67 -7.96 -0.97
N PHE A 26 -5.45 -8.20 0.08
CA PHE A 26 -5.61 -7.23 1.17
C PHE A 26 -4.33 -7.05 2.00
N PHE A 27 -4.23 -5.92 2.70
CA PHE A 27 -3.18 -5.71 3.70
C PHE A 27 -3.56 -6.41 5.02
N PRO A 28 -2.83 -7.46 5.45
CA PRO A 28 -3.12 -8.12 6.73
C PRO A 28 -2.73 -7.23 7.92
N PHE A 29 -1.75 -6.35 7.73
CA PHE A 29 -1.26 -5.38 8.70
C PHE A 29 -0.86 -4.08 8.00
N PRO A 30 -0.70 -2.96 8.74
CA PRO A 30 -0.35 -1.67 8.13
C PRO A 30 1.11 -1.54 7.67
N ASP A 31 1.98 -2.50 7.96
CA ASP A 31 3.43 -2.44 7.69
C ASP A 31 3.75 -2.23 6.21
N GLY A 32 3.05 -2.95 5.32
CA GLY A 32 3.18 -2.80 3.87
C GLY A 32 2.73 -1.42 3.36
N LEU A 33 1.67 -0.87 3.96
CA LEU A 33 1.17 0.47 3.66
C LEU A 33 2.17 1.54 4.14
N ILE A 34 2.67 1.40 5.37
CA ILE A 34 3.65 2.29 5.99
C ILE A 34 4.91 2.38 5.10
N ALA A 35 5.44 1.25 4.67
CA ALA A 35 6.63 1.23 3.82
C ALA A 35 6.42 1.99 2.49
N ALA A 36 5.24 1.87 1.88
CA ALA A 36 4.92 2.61 0.66
C ALA A 36 4.73 4.11 0.93
N ALA A 37 4.08 4.46 2.04
CA ALA A 37 3.88 5.84 2.46
C ALA A 37 5.21 6.57 2.72
N ASP A 38 6.12 5.93 3.46
CA ASP A 38 7.43 6.48 3.80
C ASP A 38 8.30 6.67 2.53
N ALA A 39 8.08 5.86 1.50
CA ALA A 39 8.70 6.04 0.19
C ALA A 39 8.09 7.16 -0.66
N GLY A 40 6.96 7.75 -0.23
CA GLY A 40 6.32 8.88 -0.89
C GLY A 40 5.03 8.56 -1.64
N ALA A 41 4.49 7.35 -1.53
CA ALA A 41 3.17 7.04 -2.06
C ALA A 41 2.09 7.85 -1.34
N THR A 42 1.10 8.33 -2.08
CA THR A 42 -0.01 9.16 -1.58
C THR A 42 -1.36 8.44 -1.65
N CYS A 43 -1.41 7.30 -2.33
CA CYS A 43 -2.62 6.51 -2.51
C CYS A 43 -2.30 5.01 -2.39
N ALA A 44 -3.21 4.25 -1.78
CA ALA A 44 -3.17 2.80 -1.71
C ALA A 44 -4.45 2.18 -2.28
N ILE A 45 -4.32 1.17 -3.12
CA ILE A 45 -5.42 0.42 -3.73
C ILE A 45 -5.30 -1.04 -3.30
N GLN A 46 -6.34 -1.59 -2.70
CA GLN A 46 -6.36 -2.99 -2.26
C GLN A 46 -7.79 -3.56 -2.30
N PRO A 47 -7.99 -4.88 -2.24
CA PRO A 47 -9.34 -5.46 -2.26
C PRO A 47 -10.20 -5.13 -1.04
N GLY A 48 -9.59 -4.98 0.14
CA GLY A 48 -10.28 -5.02 1.43
C GLY A 48 -10.66 -6.45 1.83
N GLY A 49 -11.27 -6.59 3.01
CA GLY A 49 -11.71 -7.87 3.57
C GLY A 49 -10.79 -8.43 4.66
N SER A 50 -9.85 -7.63 5.17
CA SER A 50 -9.04 -8.01 6.34
C SER A 50 -9.86 -7.81 7.61
N VAL A 51 -9.71 -8.72 8.58
CA VAL A 51 -10.23 -8.51 9.95
C VAL A 51 -9.60 -7.29 10.64
N ARG A 52 -8.52 -6.75 10.07
CA ARG A 52 -7.78 -5.58 10.56
C ARG A 52 -7.89 -4.36 9.64
N ASP A 53 -8.86 -4.31 8.72
CA ASP A 53 -8.99 -3.18 7.80
C ASP A 53 -9.13 -1.84 8.54
N GLU A 54 -9.80 -1.80 9.69
CA GLU A 54 -9.90 -0.57 10.51
C GLU A 54 -8.52 -0.02 10.93
N GLU A 55 -7.59 -0.91 11.31
CA GLU A 55 -6.24 -0.55 11.72
C GLU A 55 -5.41 -0.02 10.53
N VAL A 56 -5.62 -0.61 9.36
CA VAL A 56 -4.99 -0.22 8.09
C VAL A 56 -5.54 1.14 7.62
N ILE A 57 -6.86 1.34 7.67
CA ILE A 57 -7.54 2.60 7.33
C ILE A 57 -7.10 3.72 8.27
N ALA A 58 -7.07 3.46 9.58
CA ALA A 58 -6.60 4.44 10.56
C ALA A 58 -5.15 4.86 10.28
N THR A 59 -4.31 3.93 9.85
CA THR A 59 -2.92 4.21 9.46
C THR A 59 -2.85 5.05 8.18
N ALA A 60 -3.66 4.75 7.16
CA ALA A 60 -3.76 5.56 5.95
C ALA A 60 -4.18 7.01 6.26
N ASN A 61 -5.21 7.18 7.10
CA ASN A 61 -5.72 8.48 7.53
C ASN A 61 -4.66 9.29 8.28
N LYS A 62 -3.96 8.68 9.24
CA LYS A 62 -2.84 9.33 9.96
C LYS A 62 -1.76 9.86 9.02
N ARG A 63 -1.54 9.17 7.91
CA ARG A 63 -0.54 9.49 6.88
C ARG A 63 -1.10 10.34 5.73
N LYS A 64 -2.37 10.75 5.80
CA LYS A 64 -3.09 11.51 4.76
C LYS A 64 -3.01 10.83 3.39
N MET A 65 -3.03 9.49 3.37
CA MET A 65 -3.08 8.71 2.15
C MET A 65 -4.53 8.44 1.75
N ALA A 66 -4.83 8.56 0.46
CA ALA A 66 -6.06 8.01 -0.09
C ALA A 66 -6.00 6.47 -0.02
N MET A 67 -7.12 5.83 0.32
CA MET A 67 -7.24 4.38 0.33
C MET A 67 -8.50 3.96 -0.41
N ILE A 68 -8.35 3.06 -1.38
CA ILE A 68 -9.42 2.58 -2.25
C ILE A 68 -9.57 1.06 -2.06
N PHE A 69 -10.79 0.62 -1.75
CA PHE A 69 -11.17 -0.78 -1.69
C PHE A 69 -11.85 -1.20 -2.98
N THR A 70 -11.31 -2.19 -3.67
CA THR A 70 -11.87 -2.67 -4.94
C THR A 70 -12.93 -3.75 -4.75
N GLY A 71 -12.93 -4.46 -3.62
CA GLY A 71 -13.76 -5.64 -3.39
C GLY A 71 -13.40 -6.87 -4.23
N ILE A 72 -12.33 -6.80 -5.03
CA ILE A 72 -11.94 -7.85 -5.99
C ILE A 72 -10.47 -8.21 -5.76
N ARG A 73 -10.21 -9.49 -5.46
CA ARG A 73 -8.85 -10.04 -5.31
C ARG A 73 -8.34 -10.59 -6.63
N HIS A 74 -7.14 -10.19 -7.05
CA HIS A 74 -6.50 -10.65 -8.29
C HIS A 74 -5.35 -11.64 -8.02
N PHE A 75 -5.64 -12.68 -7.24
CA PHE A 75 -4.65 -13.69 -6.90
C PHE A 75 -4.30 -14.58 -8.10
N ARG A 76 -3.01 -14.79 -8.34
CA ARG A 76 -2.49 -15.67 -9.39
C ARG A 76 -1.29 -16.44 -8.83
N HIS A 77 -1.32 -17.77 -8.98
CA HIS A 77 -0.22 -18.67 -8.60
C HIS A 77 0.97 -18.54 -9.57
#